data_AF-A0A920ADM4-F1
#
_entry.id   AF-A0A920ADM4-F1
#
_cell.length_a   1.000
_cell.length_b   1.000
_cell.length_c   1.000
_cell.angle_alpha   90.00
_cell.angle_beta   90.00
_cell.angle_gamma   90.00
#
_symmetry.space_group_name_H-M   'P 1'
#
loop_
_entity.id
_entity.type
_entity.pdbx_description
1 polymer ?
#
loop_
_entity_poly.entity_id
_entity_poly.type
_entity_poly.pdbx_seq_one_letter_code
_entity_poly.pdbx_strand_id
1 'polypeptide(L)' 'MASKPYISSSNYIIKMSNYGKGDWQSKWDGLFWRFMNIHRDFFLSNPRLGMLIRIFDKMPSNKKQKHIEEAEAFLDQLK' A
#
# COMPACT_ATOMS: atom_id res chain seq x y z
N MET A 1 -11.50 -7.97 19.85
CA MET A 1 -11.44 -7.20 18.58
C MET A 1 -9.98 -7.07 18.16
N ALA A 2 -9.68 -7.20 16.87
CA ALA A 2 -8.31 -7.11 16.38
C ALA A 2 -7.79 -5.67 16.47
N SER A 3 -6.58 -5.49 17.00
CA SER A 3 -5.95 -4.17 17.20
C SER A 3 -5.16 -3.67 15.97
N LYS A 4 -5.20 -4.41 14.86
CA LYS A 4 -4.47 -4.11 13.63
C LYS A 4 -5.40 -4.19 12.42
N PRO A 5 -5.32 -3.25 11.46
CA PRO A 5 -6.05 -3.37 10.21
C PRO A 5 -5.49 -4.55 9.39
N TYR A 6 -6.38 -5.33 8.78
CA TYR A 6 -6.03 -6.41 7.86
C TYR A 6 -5.81 -5.83 6.47
N ILE A 7 -4.60 -5.36 6.23
CA ILE A 7 -4.17 -4.76 4.96
C ILE A 7 -2.83 -5.37 4.55
N SER A 8 -2.62 -5.51 3.24
CA SER A 8 -1.40 -6.10 2.71
C SER A 8 -1.07 -5.57 1.32
N SER A 9 0.22 -5.59 0.99
CA SER A 9 0.69 -5.42 -0.38
C SER A 9 0.49 -6.72 -1.19
N SER A 10 0.70 -6.64 -2.50
CA SER A 10 0.57 -7.77 -3.43
C SER A 10 1.44 -8.97 -3.05
N ASN A 11 2.56 -8.73 -2.36
CA ASN A 11 3.47 -9.76 -1.87
C ASN A 11 2.79 -10.77 -0.92
N TYR A 12 1.78 -10.35 -0.15
CA TYR A 12 1.01 -11.28 0.68
C TYR A 12 0.20 -12.25 -0.19
N ILE A 13 -0.52 -11.71 -1.19
CA ILE A 13 -1.33 -12.51 -2.11
C ILE A 13 -0.43 -13.52 -2.84
N ILE A 14 0.69 -13.08 -3.38
CA ILE A 14 1.63 -13.96 -4.11
C ILE A 14 2.15 -15.09 -3.23
N LYS A 15 2.40 -14.85 -1.95
CA LYS A 15 2.91 -15.87 -1.02
C LYS A 15 1.84 -16.82 -0.51
N MET A 16 0.58 -16.37 -0.45
CA MET A 16 -0.52 -17.10 0.19
C MET A 16 -1.53 -17.64 -0.83
N SER A 17 -1.23 -17.56 -2.13
CA SER A 17 -2.13 -18.00 -3.19
C SER A 17 -1.36 -18.50 -4.42
N ASN A 18 -2.10 -18.96 -5.42
CA ASN A 18 -1.56 -19.37 -6.72
C ASN A 18 -1.62 -18.25 -7.77
N TYR A 19 -1.86 -16.99 -7.37
CA TYR A 19 -1.81 -15.86 -8.30
C TYR A 19 -0.37 -15.58 -8.73
N GLY A 20 -0.13 -15.60 -10.04
CA GLY A 20 1.15 -15.23 -10.63
C GLY A 20 1.44 -13.73 -10.55
N LYS A 21 2.71 -13.37 -10.77
CA LYS A 21 3.11 -11.97 -10.97
C LYS A 21 2.44 -11.42 -12.23
N GLY A 22 1.94 -10.18 -12.15
CA GLY A 22 1.37 -9.45 -13.28
C GLY A 22 1.09 -7.98 -12.95
N ASP A 23 0.47 -7.28 -13.89
CA ASP A 23 0.20 -5.83 -13.82
C ASP A 23 -0.73 -5.43 -12.68
N TRP A 24 -1.53 -6.36 -12.17
CA TRP A 24 -2.38 -6.14 -11.00
C TRP A 24 -1.59 -5.75 -9.74
N GLN A 25 -0.30 -6.15 -9.64
CA GLN A 25 0.55 -5.84 -8.49
C GLN A 25 0.78 -4.33 -8.34
N SER A 26 0.99 -3.60 -9.44
CA SER A 26 1.26 -2.15 -9.37
C SER A 26 0.05 -1.41 -8.81
N LYS A 27 -1.14 -1.77 -9.27
CA LYS A 27 -2.42 -1.24 -8.79
C LYS A 27 -2.63 -1.58 -7.31
N TRP A 28 -2.44 -2.85 -6.94
CA TRP A 28 -2.63 -3.30 -5.56
C TRP A 28 -1.65 -2.65 -4.57
N ASP A 29 -0.37 -2.59 -4.94
CA ASP A 29 0.66 -1.93 -4.13
C ASP A 29 0.45 -0.41 -4.08
N GLY A 30 -0.01 0.18 -5.18
CA GLY A 30 -0.43 1.58 -5.23
C GLY A 30 -1.52 1.86 -4.20
N LEU A 31 -2.62 1.10 -4.24
CA LEU A 31 -3.73 1.22 -3.28
C LEU A 31 -3.24 1.06 -1.84
N PHE A 32 -2.39 0.05 -1.58
CA PHE A 32 -1.80 -0.18 -0.27
C PHE A 32 -1.01 1.04 0.22
N TRP A 33 -0.05 1.53 -0.55
CA TRP A 33 0.81 2.65 -0.12
C TRP A 33 0.04 3.97 -0.05
N ARG A 34 -0.90 4.22 -0.97
CA ARG A 34 -1.78 5.38 -0.91
C ARG A 34 -2.63 5.37 0.36
N PHE A 35 -3.27 4.24 0.69
CA PHE A 35 -4.06 4.11 1.91
C PHE A 35 -3.23 4.35 3.17
N MET A 36 -2.03 3.75 3.23
CA MET A 36 -1.08 3.98 4.32
C MET A 36 -0.73 5.46 4.46
N ASN A 37 -0.45 6.15 3.35
CA ASN A 37 -0.06 7.56 3.37
C ASN A 37 -1.21 8.50 3.77
N ILE A 38 -2.44 8.27 3.27
CA ILE A 38 -3.61 9.08 3.61
C ILE A 38 -3.93 8.99 5.10
N HIS A 39 -3.81 7.81 5.70
CA HIS A 39 -4.07 7.59 7.13
C HIS A 39 -2.78 7.53 7.96
N ARG A 40 -1.73 8.25 7.53
CA ARG A 40 -0.39 8.16 8.16
C ARG A 40 -0.41 8.41 9.66
N ASP A 41 -1.22 9.35 10.14
CA ASP A 41 -1.29 9.71 11.57
C ASP A 41 -1.77 8.53 12.42
N PHE A 42 -2.77 7.80 11.93
CA PHE A 42 -3.23 6.56 12.55
C PHE A 42 -2.11 5.52 12.61
N PHE A 43 -1.38 5.30 11.52
CA PHE A 43 -0.30 4.31 11.48
C PHE A 43 0.93 4.71 12.30
N LEU A 44 1.27 5.99 12.36
CA LEU A 44 2.38 6.53 13.13
C LEU A 44 2.12 6.45 14.64
N SER A 45 0.86 6.45 15.09
CA SER A 45 0.49 6.27 16.49
C SER A 45 0.88 4.90 17.06
N ASN A 46 1.08 3.88 16.21
CA ASN A 46 1.45 2.52 16.61
C ASN A 46 2.88 2.19 16.16
N PRO A 47 3.85 1.96 17.08
CA PRO A 47 5.25 1.72 16.73
C PRO A 47 5.48 0.59 15.72
N ARG A 48 4.65 -0.47 15.77
CA ARG A 48 4.76 -1.61 14.84
C ARG A 48 4.25 -1.27 13.44
N LEU A 49 3.21 -0.45 13.33
CA LEU A 49 2.65 -0.05 12.04
C LEU A 49 3.40 1.15 11.43
N GLY A 50 3.90 2.06 12.28
CA GLY A 50 4.65 3.24 11.86
C GLY A 50 5.97 2.90 11.16
N MET A 51 6.51 1.68 11.34
CA MET A 51 7.66 1.21 10.55
C MET A 51 7.36 1.24 9.04
N LEU A 52 6.15 0.87 8.62
CA LEU A 52 5.77 0.86 7.20
C LEU A 52 5.72 2.28 6.63
N ILE A 53 5.20 3.26 7.37
CA ILE A 53 5.23 4.68 6.97
C ILE A 53 6.66 5.19 6.84
N ARG A 54 7.55 4.85 7.78
CA ARG A 54 8.97 5.25 7.68
C ARG A 54 9.68 4.62 6.48
N ILE A 55 9.31 3.40 6.09
CA ILE A 55 9.81 2.77 4.86
C ILE A 55 9.30 3.55 3.64
N PHE A 56 8.01 3.91 3.62
CA PHE A 56 7.43 4.73 2.57
C PHE A 56 8.14 6.08 2.44
N ASP A 57 8.36 6.79 3.55
CA ASP A 57 9.01 8.11 3.56
C ASP A 57 10.43 8.07 2.96
N LYS A 58 11.17 6.98 3.20
CA LYS A 58 12.52 6.73 2.66
C LYS A 58 12.55 6.30 1.19
N MET A 59 11.40 5.98 0.58
CA MET A 59 11.37 5.63 -0.85
C MET A 59 11.74 6.85 -1.70
N PRO A 60 12.41 6.64 -2.85
CA PRO A 60 12.60 7.67 -3.86
C PRO A 60 11.29 8.39 -4.22
N SER A 61 11.34 9.70 -4.44
CA SER A 61 10.16 10.52 -4.74
C SER A 61 9.39 10.01 -5.96
N ASN A 62 10.10 9.64 -7.03
CA ASN A 62 9.51 9.05 -8.24
C ASN A 62 8.73 7.75 -7.95
N LYS A 63 9.23 6.91 -7.04
CA LYS A 63 8.56 5.66 -6.66
C LYS A 63 7.31 5.91 -5.84
N LYS A 64 7.37 6.84 -4.88
CA LYS A 64 6.19 7.27 -4.10
C LYS A 64 5.11 7.81 -5.03
N GLN A 65 5.49 8.70 -5.93
CA GLN A 65 4.59 9.32 -6.89
C GLN A 65 3.94 8.26 -7.77
N LYS A 66 4.72 7.31 -8.31
CA LYS A 66 4.18 6.20 -9.10
C LYS A 66 3.13 5.37 -8.34
N HIS A 67 3.37 5.04 -7.07
CA HIS A 67 2.36 4.32 -6.27
C HIS A 67 1.07 5.12 -6.11
N ILE A 68 1.16 6.43 -5.91
CA ILE A 68 -0.01 7.31 -5.78
C ILE A 68 -0.76 7.39 -7.12
N GLU A 69 -0.06 7.58 -8.23
CA GLU A 69 -0.65 7.67 -9.58
C GLU A 69 -1.39 6.38 -9.97
N GLU A 70 -0.76 5.22 -9.78
CA GLU A 70 -1.38 3.91 -10.08
C GLU A 70 -2.65 3.69 -9.26
N ALA A 71 -2.65 4.16 -8.01
CA ALA A 71 -3.80 4.06 -7.12
C ALA A 71 -4.95 4.99 -7.54
N GLU A 72 -4.66 6.26 -7.80
CA GLU A 72 -5.68 7.23 -8.24
C GLU A 72 -6.25 6.84 -9.60
N ALA A 73 -5.40 6.44 -10.56
CA ALA A 73 -5.84 5.99 -11.88
C ALA A 73 -6.78 4.78 -11.79
N PHE A 74 -6.53 3.85 -10.86
CA PHE A 74 -7.44 2.73 -10.63
C PHE A 74 -8.74 3.18 -9.96
N LEU A 75 -8.68 4.06 -8.95
CA LEU A 75 -9.86 4.55 -8.25
C LEU A 75 -10.78 5.38 -9.16
N ASP A 76 -10.22 6.14 -10.09
CA ASP A 76 -10.99 6.91 -11.08
C ASP A 76 -11.76 6.02 -12.06
N GLN A 77 -11.30 4.79 -12.31
CA GLN A 77 -12.01 3.80 -13.13
C GLN A 77 -13.20 3.15 -12.41
N LEU A 78 -13.30 3.30 -11.08
CA LEU A 78 -14.38 2.73 -10.28
C LEU A 78 -15.56 3.70 -10.09
N LYS A 79 -15.43 4.94 -10.58
CA LYS A 79 -16.46 5.99 -10.49
C LYS A 79 -17.54 5.84 -11.55
#